data_AF-A0A2A9N7R7-F1
#
_entry.id   AF-A0A2A9N7R7-F1
#
_cell.length_a   1.000
_cell.length_b   1.000
_cell.length_c   1.000
_cell.angle_alpha   90.00
_cell.angle_beta   90.00
_cell.angle_gamma   90.00
#
_symmetry.space_group_name_H-M   'P 1'
#
loop_
_entity.id
_entity.type
_entity.pdbx_description
1 polymer ?
#
loop_
_entity_poly.entity_id
_entity_poly.type
_entity_poly.pdbx_seq_one_letter_code
_entity_poly.pdbx_strand_id
1 'polypeptide(L)'
;KQATAIQEVTTVKQGLKSAEEHVQVFKQSYMRSGYDKTAGIHEFKRSLNTPLLDKLMAVPNLPTTLKGWYELTIRLDRQWRQAVAERKIFAARGAQQNWQPPVNRPQQGQWRPPVQPVSRDPNAMQVDRNRGPIRCYNCGQTGHMARAC
;
A
#
# COMPACT_ATOMS: atom_id res chain seq x y z
N LYS A 1 17.07 19.68 -37.22
CA LYS A 1 16.05 18.62 -37.03
C LYS A 1 16.46 17.56 -35.99
N GLN A 2 17.75 17.19 -35.86
CA GLN A 2 18.20 16.22 -34.82
C GLN A 2 18.06 16.73 -33.37
N ALA A 3 18.36 18.01 -33.12
CA ALA A 3 18.25 18.58 -31.77
C ALA A 3 16.84 18.45 -31.15
N THR A 4 15.80 18.58 -31.98
CA THR A 4 14.40 18.43 -31.56
C THR A 4 14.08 16.98 -31.16
N ALA A 5 14.55 16.00 -31.94
CA ALA A 5 14.34 14.58 -31.65
C ALA A 5 15.11 14.11 -30.40
N ILE A 6 16.28 14.68 -30.12
CA ILE A 6 17.04 14.44 -28.89
C ILE A 6 16.25 14.94 -27.66
N GLN A 7 15.68 16.15 -27.77
CA GLN A 7 14.88 16.73 -26.70
C GLN A 7 13.62 15.89 -26.43
N GLU A 8 12.98 15.34 -27.47
CA GLU A 8 11.85 14.42 -27.34
C GLU A 8 12.23 13.15 -26.57
N VAL A 9 13.41 12.55 -26.79
CA VAL A 9 13.83 11.35 -26.02
C VAL A 9 14.05 11.68 -24.55
N THR A 10 14.70 12.81 -24.24
CA THR A 10 15.02 13.18 -22.84
C THR A 10 13.80 13.59 -22.00
N THR A 11 12.71 14.00 -22.67
CA THR A 11 11.46 14.42 -22.02
C THR A 11 10.48 13.27 -21.83
N VAL A 12 10.71 12.11 -22.47
CA VAL A 12 9.90 10.91 -22.26
C VAL A 12 10.13 10.40 -20.83
N LYS A 13 9.05 10.36 -20.06
CA LYS A 13 9.02 9.85 -18.68
C LYS A 13 7.92 8.80 -18.57
N GLN A 14 8.23 7.71 -17.87
CA GLN A 14 7.27 6.62 -17.66
C GLN A 14 6.04 7.09 -16.88
N GLY A 15 6.23 7.90 -15.84
CA GLY A 15 5.13 8.38 -15.00
C GLY A 15 4.29 7.23 -14.43
N LEU A 16 2.97 7.31 -14.62
CA LEU A 16 1.99 6.28 -14.22
C LEU A 16 1.74 5.21 -15.30
N LYS A 17 2.32 5.36 -16.49
CA LYS A 17 2.14 4.43 -17.60
C LYS A 17 2.79 3.09 -17.29
N SER A 18 2.29 2.03 -17.91
CA SER A 18 2.96 0.74 -17.85
C SER A 18 4.34 0.81 -18.51
N ALA A 19 5.22 -0.11 -18.12
CA ALA A 19 6.53 -0.22 -18.77
C ALA A 19 6.41 -0.52 -20.27
N GLU A 20 5.36 -1.24 -20.69
CA GLU A 20 5.12 -1.59 -22.09
C GLU A 20 4.79 -0.37 -22.95
N GLU A 21 3.84 0.46 -22.49
CA GLU A 21 3.50 1.73 -23.15
C GLU A 21 4.71 2.67 -23.21
N HIS A 22 5.46 2.76 -22.12
CA HIS A 22 6.67 3.57 -22.05
C HIS A 22 7.73 3.11 -23.05
N VAL A 23 7.97 1.80 -23.14
CA VAL A 23 8.92 1.21 -24.10
C VAL A 23 8.51 1.52 -25.54
N GLN A 24 7.22 1.49 -25.88
CA GLN A 24 6.76 1.81 -27.23
C GLN A 24 7.03 3.27 -27.59
N VAL A 25 6.68 4.20 -26.72
CA VAL A 25 6.95 5.64 -26.92
C VAL A 25 8.45 5.89 -27.00
N PHE A 26 9.23 5.29 -26.10
CA PHE A 26 10.68 5.44 -26.09
C PHE A 26 11.32 4.91 -27.39
N LYS A 27 10.90 3.74 -27.88
CA LYS A 27 11.37 3.19 -29.17
C LYS A 27 11.10 4.15 -30.32
N GLN A 28 9.91 4.76 -30.37
CA GLN A 28 9.54 5.70 -31.42
C GLN A 28 10.43 6.95 -31.40
N SER A 29 10.66 7.54 -30.22
CA SER A 29 11.54 8.70 -30.07
C SER A 29 13.00 8.34 -30.36
N TYR A 30 13.46 7.18 -29.87
CA TYR A 30 14.82 6.69 -30.07
C TYR A 30 15.16 6.51 -31.55
N MET A 31 14.27 5.89 -32.34
CA MET A 31 14.46 5.74 -33.79
C MET A 31 14.59 7.07 -34.53
N ARG A 32 13.97 8.14 -34.05
CA ARG A 32 14.04 9.48 -34.66
C ARG A 32 15.31 10.23 -34.29
N SER A 33 15.90 9.91 -33.13
CA SER A 33 17.05 10.61 -32.57
C SER A 33 18.42 10.15 -33.11
N GLY A 34 18.53 8.89 -33.54
CA GLY A 34 19.80 8.32 -34.03
C GLY A 34 20.86 8.07 -32.93
N TYR A 35 20.45 7.94 -31.67
CA TYR A 35 21.36 7.68 -30.54
C TYR A 35 22.16 6.37 -30.68
N ASP A 36 23.39 6.38 -30.17
CA ASP A 36 24.16 5.14 -29.96
C ASP A 36 23.45 4.19 -28.97
N LYS A 37 23.70 2.89 -29.10
CA LYS A 37 23.08 1.85 -28.23
C LYS A 37 23.37 2.10 -26.75
N THR A 38 24.57 2.57 -26.42
CA THR A 38 25.00 2.84 -25.05
C THR A 38 24.24 4.04 -24.48
N ALA A 39 24.19 5.14 -25.23
CA ALA A 39 23.41 6.33 -24.87
C ALA A 39 21.91 6.00 -24.71
N GLY A 40 21.38 5.14 -25.58
CA GLY A 40 20.00 4.65 -25.51
C GLY A 40 19.69 3.93 -24.19
N ILE A 41 20.61 3.12 -23.67
CA ILE A 41 20.44 2.44 -22.37
C ILE A 41 20.43 3.46 -21.23
N HIS A 42 21.34 4.43 -21.25
CA HIS A 42 21.41 5.47 -20.22
C HIS A 42 20.13 6.33 -20.19
N GLU A 43 19.68 6.80 -21.35
CA GLU A 43 18.45 7.58 -21.45
C GLU A 43 17.21 6.74 -21.08
N PHE A 44 17.19 5.47 -21.48
CA PHE A 44 16.10 4.58 -21.07
C PHE A 44 16.03 4.46 -19.55
N LYS A 45 17.15 4.17 -18.86
CA LYS A 45 17.21 4.13 -17.39
C LYS A 45 16.72 5.43 -16.74
N ARG A 46 17.12 6.59 -17.29
CA ARG A 46 16.71 7.92 -16.80
C ARG A 46 15.22 8.23 -17.00
N SER A 47 14.60 7.58 -17.99
CA SER A 47 13.20 7.76 -18.34
C SER A 47 12.24 6.93 -17.48
N LEU A 48 12.75 5.86 -16.83
CA LEU A 48 11.98 5.00 -15.94
C LEU A 48 11.63 5.70 -14.61
N ASN A 49 10.59 5.21 -13.95
CA ASN A 49 10.29 5.65 -12.59
C ASN A 49 11.30 5.05 -11.59
N THR A 50 11.57 5.80 -10.49
CA THR A 50 12.59 5.42 -9.49
C THR A 50 12.36 4.03 -8.89
N PRO A 51 11.13 3.65 -8.45
CA PRO A 51 10.93 2.35 -7.81
C PRO A 51 11.17 1.16 -8.75
N LEU A 52 10.86 1.30 -10.04
CA LEU A 52 11.12 0.25 -11.01
C LEU A 52 12.60 0.18 -11.35
N LEU A 53 13.27 1.34 -11.47
CA LEU A 53 14.71 1.41 -11.70
C LEU A 53 15.49 0.76 -10.56
N ASP A 54 15.15 1.05 -9.31
CA ASP A 54 15.81 0.49 -8.12
C ASP A 54 15.71 -1.04 -8.10
N LYS A 55 14.51 -1.58 -8.39
CA LYS A 55 14.31 -3.02 -8.48
C LYS A 55 15.08 -3.65 -9.64
N LEU A 56 15.19 -2.94 -10.77
CA LEU A 56 16.02 -3.41 -11.89
C LEU A 56 17.49 -3.46 -11.49
N MET A 57 18.03 -2.45 -10.80
CA MET A 57 19.43 -2.44 -10.37
C MET A 57 19.77 -3.56 -9.39
N ALA A 58 18.79 -4.08 -8.66
CA ALA A 58 18.96 -5.22 -7.75
C ALA A 58 19.02 -6.59 -8.46
N VAL A 59 18.79 -6.67 -9.78
CA VAL A 59 18.83 -7.94 -10.52
C VAL A 59 20.29 -8.33 -10.80
N PRO A 60 20.76 -9.52 -10.38
CA PRO A 60 22.18 -9.91 -10.48
C PRO A 60 22.70 -10.11 -11.92
N ASN A 61 21.82 -10.30 -12.91
CA ASN A 61 22.19 -10.45 -14.31
C ASN A 61 21.56 -9.32 -15.14
N LEU A 62 22.17 -8.14 -15.06
CA LEU A 62 21.69 -6.97 -15.78
C LEU A 62 21.92 -7.12 -17.30
N PRO A 63 20.92 -6.79 -18.13
CA PRO A 63 21.09 -6.78 -19.56
C PRO A 63 22.17 -5.78 -20.00
N THR A 64 22.94 -6.14 -21.02
CA THR A 64 23.89 -5.22 -21.69
C THR A 64 23.31 -4.62 -22.97
N THR A 65 22.14 -5.10 -23.40
CA THR A 65 21.48 -4.66 -24.63
C THR A 65 20.22 -3.88 -24.32
N LEU A 66 19.95 -2.83 -25.10
CA LEU A 66 18.75 -2.02 -24.98
C LEU A 66 17.46 -2.86 -25.08
N LYS A 67 17.46 -3.87 -25.96
CA LYS A 67 16.35 -4.83 -26.08
C LYS A 67 16.13 -5.63 -24.79
N GLY A 68 17.21 -6.13 -24.18
CA GLY A 68 17.12 -6.85 -22.90
C GLY A 68 16.63 -5.95 -21.76
N TRP A 69 17.02 -4.67 -21.73
CA TRP A 69 16.46 -3.69 -20.80
C TRP A 69 14.94 -3.55 -20.97
N TYR A 70 14.44 -3.48 -22.20
CA TYR A 70 12.99 -3.41 -22.47
C TYR A 70 12.24 -4.63 -21.93
N GLU A 71 12.71 -5.84 -22.28
CA GLU A 71 12.08 -7.10 -21.88
C GLU A 71 12.05 -7.27 -20.36
N LEU A 72 13.19 -7.01 -19.70
CA LEU A 72 13.29 -7.10 -18.24
C LEU A 72 12.36 -6.11 -17.55
N THR A 73 12.31 -4.86 -18.03
CA THR A 73 11.46 -3.81 -17.45
C THR A 73 9.98 -4.13 -17.58
N ILE A 74 9.54 -4.62 -18.75
CA ILE A 74 8.15 -5.03 -18.97
C ILE A 74 7.79 -6.20 -18.05
N ARG A 75 8.66 -7.20 -17.95
CA ARG A 75 8.42 -8.37 -17.08
C ARG A 75 8.25 -7.94 -15.61
N LEU A 76 9.13 -7.08 -15.12
CA LEU A 76 9.14 -6.67 -13.72
C LEU A 76 7.92 -5.79 -13.37
N ASP A 77 7.54 -4.87 -14.27
CA ASP A 77 6.32 -4.05 -14.10
C ASP A 77 5.05 -4.92 -14.10
N ARG A 78 4.96 -5.91 -15.00
CA ARG A 78 3.83 -6.86 -15.02
C ARG A 78 3.74 -7.66 -13.72
N GLN A 79 4.86 -8.20 -13.24
CA GLN A 79 4.91 -8.93 -11.96
C GLN A 79 4.49 -8.03 -10.79
N TRP A 80 4.95 -6.78 -10.76
CA TRP A 80 4.59 -5.84 -9.70
C TRP A 80 3.10 -5.51 -9.73
N ARG A 81 2.53 -5.22 -10.91
CA ARG A 81 1.10 -4.94 -11.08
C ARG A 81 0.24 -6.15 -10.72
N GLN A 82 0.67 -7.35 -11.07
CA GLN A 82 -0.01 -8.60 -10.68
C GLN A 82 0.03 -8.79 -9.15
N ALA A 83 1.20 -8.65 -8.51
CA ALA A 83 1.33 -8.77 -7.06
C ALA A 83 0.47 -7.73 -6.31
N VAL A 84 0.39 -6.50 -6.82
CA VAL A 84 -0.50 -5.46 -6.27
C VAL A 84 -1.97 -5.85 -6.40
N ALA A 85 -2.39 -6.41 -7.54
CA ALA A 85 -3.75 -6.89 -7.75
C ALA A 85 -4.09 -8.07 -6.83
N GLU A 86 -3.20 -9.04 -6.71
CA GLU A 86 -3.35 -10.19 -5.81
C GLU A 86 -3.44 -9.73 -4.35
N ARG A 87 -2.59 -8.81 -3.90
CA ARG A 87 -2.65 -8.24 -2.54
C ARG A 87 -4.01 -7.61 -2.25
N LYS A 88 -4.62 -6.91 -3.21
CA LYS A 88 -5.96 -6.34 -3.06
C LYS A 88 -7.03 -7.43 -2.89
N ILE A 89 -6.92 -8.53 -3.64
CA ILE A 89 -7.84 -9.68 -3.53
C ILE A 89 -7.70 -10.36 -2.16
N PHE A 90 -6.47 -10.62 -1.69
CA PHE A 90 -6.22 -11.21 -0.38
C PHE A 90 -6.70 -10.30 0.76
N ALA A 91 -6.45 -8.99 0.68
CA ALA A 91 -6.96 -8.03 1.65
C ALA A 91 -8.50 -7.98 1.69
N ALA A 92 -9.16 -8.03 0.52
CA ALA A 92 -10.61 -8.08 0.44
C ALA A 92 -11.19 -9.36 1.05
N ARG A 93 -10.54 -10.52 0.83
CA ARG A 93 -10.95 -11.80 1.44
C ARG A 93 -10.74 -11.82 2.96
N GLY A 94 -9.64 -11.23 3.45
CA GLY A 94 -9.40 -11.06 4.89
C GLY A 94 -10.43 -10.15 5.58
N ALA A 95 -10.94 -9.14 4.87
CA ALA A 95 -12.02 -8.29 5.36
C ALA A 95 -13.38 -9.03 5.42
N GLN A 96 -13.65 -9.99 4.54
CA GLN A 96 -14.91 -10.75 4.58
C GLN A 96 -14.97 -11.80 5.71
N GLN A 97 -13.86 -12.22 6.30
CA GLN A 97 -13.87 -13.29 7.32
C GLN A 97 -14.08 -12.81 8.78
N ASN A 98 -14.08 -11.51 9.09
CA ASN A 98 -14.29 -11.07 10.47
C ASN A 98 -15.03 -9.73 10.67
N TRP A 99 -15.66 -9.16 9.65
CA TRP A 99 -16.54 -8.00 9.87
C TRP A 99 -17.98 -8.45 10.08
N GLN A 100 -18.27 -8.94 11.27
CA GLN A 100 -19.62 -8.84 11.82
C GLN A 100 -19.72 -7.47 12.50
N PRO A 101 -20.56 -6.53 12.02
CA PRO A 101 -20.95 -5.41 12.88
C PRO A 101 -21.57 -6.02 14.14
N PRO A 102 -21.28 -5.51 15.35
CA PRO A 102 -21.97 -5.97 16.54
C PRO A 102 -23.45 -5.66 16.34
N VAL A 103 -24.23 -6.69 15.98
CA VAL A 103 -25.68 -6.65 16.03
C VAL A 103 -25.99 -6.50 17.50
N ASN A 104 -26.25 -5.25 17.87
CA ASN A 104 -26.85 -4.87 19.14
C ASN A 104 -28.23 -5.55 19.16
N ARG A 105 -28.26 -6.81 19.61
CA ARG A 105 -29.47 -7.58 19.83
C ARG A 105 -30.06 -7.05 21.14
N PRO A 106 -31.14 -6.25 21.13
CA PRO A 106 -31.78 -5.86 22.36
C PRO A 106 -32.56 -7.10 22.82
N GLN A 107 -31.98 -7.84 23.76
CA GLN A 107 -32.73 -8.83 24.51
C GLN A 107 -33.79 -8.05 25.29
N GLN A 108 -35.04 -8.29 24.93
CA GLN A 108 -36.21 -7.81 25.64
C GLN A 108 -36.11 -8.26 27.10
N GLY A 109 -35.76 -7.33 27.97
CA GLY A 109 -35.85 -7.42 29.42
C GLY A 109 -36.70 -6.26 29.90
N GLN A 110 -37.74 -6.58 30.65
CA GLN A 110 -38.89 -5.74 30.94
C GLN A 110 -38.54 -4.48 31.74
N TRP A 111 -39.25 -3.40 31.42
CA TRP A 111 -39.24 -2.11 32.10
C TRP A 111 -39.53 -2.21 33.61
N ARG A 112 -38.68 -1.59 34.44
CA ARG A 112 -39.08 -0.82 35.63
C ARG A 112 -38.07 0.31 35.89
N PRO A 113 -38.49 1.58 36.02
CA PRO A 113 -37.64 2.64 36.56
C PRO A 113 -37.87 2.78 38.07
N PRO A 114 -36.83 3.20 38.82
CA PRO A 114 -37.08 4.27 39.77
C PRO A 114 -36.04 5.40 39.64
N VAL A 115 -36.56 6.58 39.30
CA VAL A 115 -36.21 7.91 39.83
C VAL A 115 -34.73 8.30 39.87
N GLN A 116 -34.35 9.23 38.99
CA GLN A 116 -33.26 10.17 39.30
C GLN A 116 -33.80 11.30 40.19
N PRO A 117 -32.94 11.87 41.06
CA PRO A 117 -32.66 13.29 40.87
C PRO A 117 -31.16 13.55 40.76
N VAL A 118 -30.85 14.42 39.81
CA VAL A 118 -29.54 15.01 39.56
C VAL A 118 -29.15 15.94 40.72
N SER A 119 -27.87 15.99 41.09
CA SER A 119 -27.10 17.25 41.09
C SER A 119 -25.61 16.94 41.24
N ARG A 120 -24.85 17.31 40.20
CA ARG A 120 -23.39 17.19 40.12
C ARG A 120 -22.75 18.39 40.78
N ASP A 121 -21.75 18.11 41.61
CA ASP A 121 -20.80 19.11 42.10
C ASP A 121 -19.88 19.56 40.94
N PRO A 122 -19.69 20.87 40.70
CA PRO A 122 -18.91 21.37 39.58
C PRO A 122 -17.38 21.29 39.76
N ASN A 123 -16.85 20.80 40.89
CA ASN A 123 -15.40 20.76 41.15
C ASN A 123 -14.78 19.36 41.24
N ALA A 124 -15.47 18.29 40.81
CA ALA A 124 -14.87 16.96 40.76
C ALA A 124 -13.93 16.80 39.55
N MET A 125 -12.60 16.85 39.78
CA MET A 125 -11.62 16.44 38.77
C MET A 125 -11.86 14.98 38.38
N GLN A 126 -12.17 14.74 37.10
CA GLN A 126 -12.34 13.40 36.51
C GLN A 126 -10.99 12.67 36.51
N VAL A 127 -10.64 12.04 37.61
CA VAL A 127 -9.51 11.10 37.69
C VAL A 127 -10.08 9.69 37.64
N ASP A 128 -9.64 8.93 36.62
CA ASP A 128 -9.82 7.49 36.45
C ASP A 128 -11.18 7.00 35.87
N ARG A 129 -11.50 7.45 34.65
CA ARG A 129 -12.57 6.86 33.82
C ARG A 129 -12.06 5.74 32.88
N ASN A 130 -10.91 5.13 33.16
CA ASN A 130 -10.33 4.10 32.29
C ASN A 130 -9.85 2.83 33.00
N ARG A 131 -9.89 2.72 34.33
CA ARG A 131 -9.68 1.44 35.02
C ARG A 131 -10.99 0.67 35.14
N GLY A 132 -11.29 -0.13 34.12
CA GLY A 132 -12.26 -1.21 34.27
C GLY A 132 -11.87 -2.13 35.44
N PRO A 133 -12.82 -2.84 36.06
CA PRO A 133 -12.55 -3.74 37.18
C PRO A 133 -11.45 -4.75 36.79
N ILE A 134 -10.48 -4.96 37.67
CA ILE A 134 -9.40 -5.95 37.47
C ILE A 134 -10.06 -7.32 37.23
N ARG A 135 -9.81 -7.90 36.05
CA ARG A 135 -10.29 -9.23 35.66
C ARG A 135 -9.18 -10.24 35.86
N CYS A 136 -9.52 -11.38 36.44
CA CYS A 136 -8.63 -12.52 36.55
C CYS A 136 -8.33 -13.09 35.16
N TYR A 137 -7.05 -13.20 34.81
CA TYR A 137 -6.62 -13.77 33.53
C TYR A 137 -6.85 -15.29 33.44
N ASN A 138 -7.11 -15.97 34.56
CA ASN A 138 -7.34 -17.42 34.60
C ASN A 138 -8.83 -17.76 34.46
N CYS A 139 -9.72 -17.13 35.24
CA CYS A 139 -11.15 -17.45 35.27
C CYS A 139 -12.07 -16.37 34.67
N GLY A 140 -11.52 -15.19 34.31
CA GLY A 140 -12.28 -14.08 33.73
C GLY A 140 -13.18 -13.31 34.71
N GLN A 141 -13.29 -13.73 35.98
CA GLN A 141 -14.07 -13.03 36.99
C GLN A 141 -13.39 -11.73 37.45
N THR A 142 -14.19 -10.72 37.78
CA THR A 142 -13.73 -9.43 38.29
C THR A 142 -13.54 -9.48 39.80
N GLY A 143 -12.48 -8.86 40.31
CA GLY A 143 -12.27 -8.68 41.77
C GLY A 143 -11.02 -9.36 42.33
N HIS A 144 -10.29 -10.14 41.53
CA HIS A 144 -9.00 -10.70 41.92
C HIS A 144 -8.05 -10.82 40.72
N MET A 145 -6.75 -10.92 40.99
CA MET A 145 -5.71 -11.23 39.99
C MET A 145 -5.46 -12.74 39.95
N ALA A 146 -4.90 -13.24 38.84
CA ALA A 146 -4.66 -14.68 38.63
C ALA A 146 -3.81 -15.38 39.72
N ARG A 147 -3.04 -14.63 40.50
CA ARG A 147 -2.26 -15.15 41.64
C ARG A 147 -3.09 -15.46 42.89
N ALA A 148 -4.29 -14.90 42.97
CA ALA A 148 -5.25 -15.08 44.06
C ALA A 148 -6.51 -15.82 43.59
N CYS A 149 -6.39 -16.55 42.47
CA CYS A 149 -7.43 -17.38 41.90
C CYS A 149 -7.32 -18.81 42.44
#